data_AF-A0A934LU68-F1
#
_entry.id   AF-A0A934LU68-F1
#
_cell.length_a   1.000
_cell.length_b   1.000
_cell.length_c   1.000
_cell.angle_alpha   90.00
_cell.angle_beta   90.00
_cell.angle_gamma   90.00
#
_symmetry.space_group_name_H-M   'P 1'
#
loop_
_entity.id
_entity.type
_entity.pdbx_description
1 polymer ?
#
loop_
_entity_poly.entity_id
_entity_poly.type
_entity_poly.pdbx_seq_one_letter_code
_entity_poly.pdbx_strand_id
1 'polypeptide(L)'
;MPLLTFADTQGQAHAVRFAEREEIRIGADEGWSNLTLPAALDVAPQHAIITRSAFNRLLMVIDLAGRATRVNQHPVVRLRVLRQGDTLQIGRCDLTVWEVQIRRLEAGDPVLGKKCPVSRRVFQVGMEVIACPGCGTVHERDSWFLIEHCAAGCDYPNRQVIMDTLPSWMLVERHLDQDSRLIELIENGKVLQDGKFCQAGQARDQVPFQRGQHAVYCPSCQTPFHLECFVTLPTCPVCQYDITGLINRSFGVQNGG
;
A
#
# COMPACT_ATOMS: atom_id res chain seq x y z
N MET A 1 -0.11 -1.81 1.02
CA MET A 1 -0.39 -3.22 1.37
C MET A 1 -1.07 -3.92 0.21
N PRO A 2 -0.55 -5.06 -0.29
CA PRO A 2 -1.20 -5.82 -1.34
C PRO A 2 -2.51 -6.43 -0.82
N LEU A 3 -3.49 -6.49 -1.71
CA LEU A 3 -4.76 -7.18 -1.53
C LEU A 3 -4.78 -8.33 -2.53
N LEU A 4 -4.88 -9.57 -2.03
CA LEU A 4 -5.18 -10.71 -2.87
C LEU A 4 -6.69 -10.85 -2.94
N THR A 5 -7.24 -10.88 -4.13
CA THR A 5 -8.67 -11.14 -4.35
C THR A 5 -8.84 -12.44 -5.11
N PHE A 6 -9.76 -13.29 -4.71
CA PHE A 6 -10.08 -14.52 -5.44
C PHE A 6 -11.58 -14.84 -5.29
N ALA A 7 -12.12 -15.64 -6.21
CA ALA A 7 -13.45 -16.22 -6.06
C ALA A 7 -13.29 -17.69 -5.64
N ASP A 8 -14.06 -18.13 -4.65
CA ASP A 8 -14.07 -19.53 -4.26
C ASP A 8 -14.91 -20.40 -5.22
N THR A 9 -15.04 -21.68 -4.91
CA THR A 9 -15.83 -22.64 -5.70
C THR A 9 -17.32 -22.31 -5.77
N GLN A 10 -17.83 -21.44 -4.89
CA GLN A 10 -19.21 -20.97 -4.88
C GLN A 10 -19.36 -19.63 -5.62
N GLY A 11 -18.27 -19.10 -6.17
CA GLY A 11 -18.22 -17.78 -6.80
C GLY A 11 -18.21 -16.63 -5.80
N GLN A 12 -18.07 -16.90 -4.50
CA GLN A 12 -17.97 -15.85 -3.49
C GLN A 12 -16.59 -15.21 -3.57
N ALA A 13 -16.56 -13.87 -3.64
CA ALA A 13 -15.33 -13.11 -3.62
C ALA A 13 -14.74 -13.05 -2.21
N HIS A 14 -13.45 -13.32 -2.11
CA HIS A 14 -12.63 -13.26 -0.91
C HIS A 14 -11.51 -12.27 -1.12
N ALA A 15 -11.09 -11.63 -0.04
CA ALA A 15 -9.98 -10.70 -0.05
C ALA A 15 -9.06 -10.95 1.15
N VAL A 16 -7.79 -11.21 0.89
CA VAL A 16 -6.77 -11.41 1.93
C VAL A 16 -5.79 -10.26 1.88
N ARG A 17 -5.62 -9.62 3.04
CA ARG A 17 -4.63 -8.57 3.27
C ARG A 17 -3.36 -9.21 3.82
N PHE A 18 -2.21 -8.66 3.47
CA PHE A 18 -0.97 -9.04 4.17
C PHE A 18 -1.13 -8.71 5.66
N ALA A 19 -0.96 -9.70 6.53
CA ALA A 19 -0.92 -9.46 7.97
C ALA A 19 0.40 -8.78 8.36
N GLU A 20 0.61 -8.52 9.65
CA GLU A 20 1.86 -7.96 10.20
C GLU A 20 3.10 -8.79 9.82
N ARG A 21 2.93 -10.09 9.56
CA ARG A 21 3.96 -10.95 8.98
C ARG A 21 3.92 -10.75 7.48
N GLU A 22 5.01 -10.27 6.90
CA GLU A 22 5.17 -9.94 5.47
C GLU A 22 5.14 -11.17 4.53
N GLU A 23 4.36 -12.19 4.88
CA GLU A 23 4.15 -13.41 4.14
C GLU A 23 2.67 -13.83 4.21
N ILE A 24 2.16 -14.34 3.10
CA ILE A 24 0.89 -15.04 3.00
C ILE A 24 1.22 -16.46 2.54
N ARG A 25 1.04 -17.42 3.44
CA ARG A 25 1.15 -18.85 3.18
C ARG A 25 -0.13 -19.36 2.54
N ILE A 26 -0.02 -20.00 1.39
CA ILE A 26 -1.14 -20.51 0.60
C ILE A 26 -1.01 -22.03 0.47
N GLY A 27 -2.07 -22.75 0.86
CA GLY A 27 -2.07 -24.20 0.83
C GLY A 27 -3.43 -24.79 1.17
N ALA A 28 -3.52 -26.11 1.16
CA ALA A 28 -4.71 -26.84 1.56
C ALA A 28 -4.72 -27.22 3.05
N ASP A 29 -3.58 -27.08 3.74
CA ASP A 29 -3.46 -27.34 5.18
C ASP A 29 -3.75 -26.07 6.00
N GLU A 30 -4.88 -26.07 6.72
CA GLU A 30 -5.30 -24.98 7.61
C GLU A 30 -4.34 -24.72 8.77
N GLY A 31 -3.57 -25.73 9.21
CA GLY A 31 -2.61 -25.58 10.29
C GLY A 31 -1.37 -24.76 9.90
N TRP A 32 -1.14 -24.59 8.60
CA TRP A 32 0.03 -23.89 8.06
C TRP A 32 -0.32 -22.63 7.27
N SER A 33 -1.48 -22.60 6.62
CA SER A 33 -1.84 -21.58 5.62
C SER A 33 -2.51 -20.35 6.24
N ASN A 34 -2.13 -19.16 5.76
CA ASN A 34 -2.90 -17.94 6.01
C ASN A 34 -4.12 -17.85 5.07
N LEU A 35 -3.97 -18.39 3.86
CA LEU A 35 -5.02 -18.52 2.87
C LEU A 35 -5.18 -20.00 2.51
N THR A 36 -6.21 -20.62 3.07
CA THR A 36 -6.56 -22.00 2.77
C THR A 36 -7.36 -22.06 1.47
N LEU A 37 -6.91 -22.87 0.52
CA LEU A 37 -7.63 -23.17 -0.72
C LEU A 37 -8.00 -24.66 -0.80
N PRO A 38 -9.09 -25.04 -1.49
CA PRO A 38 -9.53 -26.44 -1.52
C PRO A 38 -8.52 -27.39 -2.17
N ALA A 39 -8.15 -28.47 -1.47
CA ALA A 39 -7.30 -29.53 -2.03
C ALA A 39 -7.85 -30.12 -3.35
N ALA A 40 -9.18 -30.18 -3.48
CA ALA A 40 -9.86 -30.65 -4.69
C ALA A 40 -9.51 -29.83 -5.95
N LEU A 41 -8.98 -28.62 -5.80
CA LEU A 41 -8.50 -27.77 -6.90
C LEU A 41 -7.01 -27.97 -7.20
N ASP A 42 -6.43 -29.12 -6.85
CA ASP A 42 -5.00 -29.44 -7.04
C ASP A 42 -4.06 -28.48 -6.27
N VAL A 43 -4.54 -28.00 -5.11
CA VAL A 43 -3.72 -27.22 -4.18
C VAL A 43 -3.00 -28.18 -3.23
N ALA A 44 -1.70 -27.97 -3.04
CA ALA A 44 -0.87 -28.79 -2.18
C ALA A 44 -1.06 -28.35 -0.72
N PRO A 45 -0.79 -29.22 0.28
CA PRO A 45 -0.88 -28.85 1.69
C PRO A 45 -0.15 -27.55 2.01
N GLN A 46 1.08 -27.40 1.48
CA GLN A 46 1.86 -26.16 1.47
C GLN A 46 2.22 -25.86 0.01
N HIS A 47 1.52 -24.92 -0.63
CA HIS A 47 1.62 -24.75 -2.08
C HIS A 47 2.52 -23.59 -2.47
N ALA A 48 2.28 -22.41 -1.92
CA ALA A 48 3.05 -21.21 -2.23
C ALA A 48 3.16 -20.26 -1.05
N ILE A 49 4.13 -19.36 -1.10
CA ILE A 49 4.25 -18.21 -0.21
C ILE A 49 4.24 -16.95 -1.06
N ILE A 50 3.39 -15.99 -0.73
CA ILE A 50 3.53 -14.63 -1.27
C ILE A 50 4.19 -13.76 -0.22
N THR A 51 5.32 -13.15 -0.54
CA THR A 51 6.09 -12.34 0.40
C THR A 51 6.67 -11.12 -0.30
N ARG A 52 7.37 -10.27 0.45
CA ARG A 52 8.15 -9.16 -0.11
C ARG A 52 9.63 -9.43 0.05
N SER A 53 10.41 -9.06 -0.95
CA SER A 53 11.87 -9.04 -0.82
C SER A 53 12.27 -8.14 0.35
N ALA A 54 13.29 -8.55 1.12
CA ALA A 54 13.84 -7.73 2.19
C ALA A 54 14.41 -6.38 1.69
N PHE A 55 14.99 -6.35 0.48
CA PHE A 55 15.75 -5.20 0.00
C PHE A 55 14.89 -4.10 -0.63
N ASN A 56 14.01 -4.44 -1.56
CA ASN A 56 13.23 -3.46 -2.34
C ASN A 56 11.72 -3.64 -2.22
N ARG A 57 11.27 -4.42 -1.22
CA ARG A 57 9.85 -4.69 -0.93
C ARG A 57 9.04 -5.20 -2.13
N LEU A 58 9.70 -5.72 -3.18
CA LEU A 58 9.02 -6.30 -4.33
C LEU A 58 8.19 -7.48 -3.90
N LEU A 59 6.92 -7.46 -4.28
CA LEU A 59 6.01 -8.56 -4.05
C LEU A 59 6.41 -9.75 -4.92
N MET A 60 6.47 -10.93 -4.33
CA MET A 60 6.89 -12.15 -5.02
C MET A 60 6.07 -13.34 -4.56
N VAL A 61 5.85 -14.29 -5.46
CA VAL A 61 5.36 -15.62 -5.14
C VAL A 61 6.53 -16.60 -5.17
N ILE A 62 6.58 -17.48 -4.18
CA ILE A 62 7.49 -18.60 -4.05
C ILE A 62 6.66 -19.88 -4.17
N ASP A 63 6.90 -20.67 -5.21
CA ASP A 63 6.30 -21.99 -5.39
C ASP A 63 7.02 -23.02 -4.53
N LEU A 64 6.31 -23.62 -3.57
CA LEU A 64 6.80 -24.67 -2.70
C LEU A 64 6.42 -26.06 -3.21
N ALA A 65 5.30 -26.18 -3.91
CA ALA A 65 4.82 -27.44 -4.46
C ALA A 65 5.67 -27.91 -5.64
N GLY A 66 6.35 -26.98 -6.33
CA GLY A 66 7.11 -27.25 -7.54
C GLY A 66 6.23 -27.59 -8.75
N ARG A 67 4.92 -27.31 -8.64
CA ARG A 67 3.92 -27.56 -9.69
C ARG A 67 2.71 -26.65 -9.50
N ALA A 68 1.99 -26.44 -10.60
CA ALA A 68 0.67 -25.79 -10.64
C ALA A 68 0.59 -24.37 -10.05
N THR A 69 1.73 -23.69 -9.85
CA THR A 69 1.79 -22.24 -9.65
C THR A 69 2.08 -21.54 -10.98
N ARG A 70 1.23 -20.60 -11.40
CA ARG A 70 1.44 -19.79 -12.62
C ARG A 70 1.15 -18.32 -12.37
N VAL A 71 1.84 -17.44 -13.07
CA VAL A 71 1.53 -16.00 -13.10
C VAL A 71 1.29 -15.62 -14.56
N ASN A 72 0.10 -15.09 -14.85
CA ASN A 72 -0.35 -14.77 -16.20
C ASN A 72 -0.12 -15.97 -17.16
N GLN A 73 -0.60 -17.16 -16.75
CA GLN A 73 -0.48 -18.44 -17.47
C GLN A 73 0.95 -19.02 -17.57
N HIS A 74 1.98 -18.27 -17.21
CA HIS A 74 3.36 -18.74 -17.23
C HIS A 74 3.73 -19.45 -15.93
N PRO A 75 4.33 -20.66 -16.00
CA PRO A 75 4.74 -21.39 -14.80
C PRO A 75 5.77 -20.60 -13.99
N VAL A 76 5.67 -20.70 -12.66
CA VAL A 76 6.66 -20.16 -11.73
C VAL A 76 7.70 -21.22 -11.45
N VAL A 77 8.96 -20.96 -11.79
CA VAL A 77 10.08 -21.84 -11.44
C VAL A 77 10.69 -21.31 -10.15
N ARG A 78 10.24 -21.86 -9.01
CA ARG A 78 10.57 -21.44 -7.63
C ARG A 78 10.07 -20.06 -7.23
N LEU A 79 10.41 -19.00 -7.95
CA LEU A 79 10.12 -17.63 -7.54
C LEU A 79 9.72 -16.76 -8.73
N ARG A 80 8.76 -15.87 -8.53
CA ARG A 80 8.40 -14.84 -9.50
C ARG A 80 7.96 -13.56 -8.82
N VAL A 81 8.44 -12.43 -9.33
CA VAL A 81 7.95 -11.10 -8.93
C VAL A 81 6.53 -10.92 -9.45
N LEU A 82 5.63 -10.49 -8.56
CA LEU A 82 4.25 -10.17 -8.87
C LEU A 82 4.10 -8.68 -9.16
N ARG A 83 3.23 -8.36 -10.10
CA ARG A 83 2.84 -6.99 -10.46
C ARG A 83 1.36 -6.79 -10.16
N GLN A 84 0.95 -5.53 -10.09
CA GLN A 84 -0.47 -5.19 -9.97
C GLN A 84 -1.26 -5.75 -11.16
N GLY A 85 -2.39 -6.36 -10.86
CA GLY A 85 -3.29 -6.97 -11.83
C GLY A 85 -2.84 -8.34 -12.32
N ASP A 86 -1.67 -8.85 -11.88
CA ASP A 86 -1.24 -10.20 -12.23
C ASP A 86 -2.27 -11.22 -11.75
N THR A 87 -2.61 -12.15 -12.65
CA THR A 87 -3.40 -13.34 -12.31
C THR A 87 -2.44 -14.44 -11.85
N LEU A 88 -2.47 -14.72 -10.56
CA LEU A 88 -1.77 -15.83 -9.93
C LEU A 88 -2.69 -17.05 -9.89
N GLN A 89 -2.32 -18.12 -10.58
CA GLN A 89 -2.99 -19.40 -10.50
C GLN A 89 -2.27 -20.33 -9.51
N ILE A 90 -3.01 -20.89 -8.55
CA ILE A 90 -2.57 -21.86 -7.54
C ILE A 90 -3.43 -23.12 -7.67
N GLY A 91 -2.85 -24.21 -8.19
CA GLY A 91 -3.64 -25.35 -8.63
C GLY A 91 -4.57 -24.93 -9.78
N ARG A 92 -5.88 -25.00 -9.53
CA ARG A 92 -6.95 -24.51 -10.42
C ARG A 92 -7.66 -23.26 -9.89
N CYS A 93 -7.16 -22.66 -8.80
CA CYS A 93 -7.68 -21.40 -8.27
C CYS A 93 -6.99 -20.23 -8.96
N ASP A 94 -7.76 -19.25 -9.42
CA ASP A 94 -7.22 -17.97 -9.90
C ASP A 94 -7.36 -16.90 -8.81
N LEU A 95 -6.25 -16.24 -8.51
CA LEU A 95 -6.13 -15.11 -7.60
C LEU A 95 -5.66 -13.91 -8.40
N THR A 96 -6.17 -12.73 -8.08
CA THR A 96 -5.68 -11.47 -8.63
C THR A 96 -4.93 -10.69 -7.57
N VAL A 97 -3.73 -10.27 -7.91
CA VAL A 97 -2.88 -9.48 -7.04
C VAL A 97 -3.16 -8.00 -7.28
N TRP A 98 -3.65 -7.30 -6.25
CA TRP A 98 -3.83 -5.86 -6.31
C TRP A 98 -2.89 -5.15 -5.34
N GLU A 99 -2.16 -4.17 -5.83
CA GLU A 99 -1.31 -3.31 -5.01
C GLU A 99 -1.66 -1.85 -5.31
N VAL A 100 -1.44 -0.96 -4.34
CA VAL A 100 -1.49 0.48 -4.59
C VAL A 100 -0.27 0.85 -5.40
N GLN A 101 -0.47 1.28 -6.64
CA GLN A 101 0.58 1.89 -7.46
C GLN A 101 0.21 3.30 -7.85
N ILE A 102 1.23 4.15 -7.88
CA ILE A 102 1.15 5.47 -8.51
C ILE A 102 1.57 5.27 -9.97
N ARG A 103 0.69 5.68 -10.89
CA ARG A 103 0.97 5.67 -12.33
C ARG A 103 0.77 7.06 -12.92
N ARG A 104 1.54 7.39 -13.95
CA ARG A 104 1.34 8.63 -14.72
C ARG A 104 0.41 8.36 -15.90
N LEU A 105 -0.55 9.26 -16.14
CA LEU A 105 -1.47 9.14 -17.26
C LEU A 105 -0.79 9.45 -18.58
N GLU A 106 -0.93 8.54 -19.54
CA GLU A 106 -0.43 8.71 -20.91
C GLU A 106 -1.57 9.09 -21.87
N ALA A 107 -1.20 9.50 -23.09
CA ALA A 107 -2.18 9.80 -24.13
C ALA A 107 -3.00 8.53 -24.47
N GLY A 108 -4.32 8.67 -24.57
CA GLY A 108 -5.23 7.56 -24.86
C GLY A 108 -5.69 6.76 -23.64
N ASP A 109 -5.27 7.11 -22.42
CA ASP A 109 -5.73 6.43 -21.22
C ASP A 109 -7.26 6.57 -21.03
N PRO A 110 -7.99 5.47 -20.73
CA PRO A 110 -9.45 5.46 -20.64
C PRO A 110 -10.02 6.27 -19.46
N VAL A 111 -9.17 6.77 -18.55
CA VAL A 111 -9.59 7.66 -17.47
C VAL A 111 -9.55 9.15 -17.86
N LEU A 112 -8.88 9.52 -18.94
CA LEU A 112 -8.80 10.91 -19.38
C LEU A 112 -10.20 11.51 -19.61
N GLY A 113 -10.38 12.77 -19.21
CA GLY A 113 -11.68 13.45 -19.28
C GLY A 113 -12.66 13.08 -18.16
N LYS A 114 -12.43 12.00 -17.41
CA LYS A 114 -13.20 11.69 -16.19
C LYS A 114 -12.73 12.59 -15.03
N LYS A 115 -13.53 12.69 -13.97
CA LYS A 115 -13.23 13.50 -12.79
C LYS A 115 -12.76 12.64 -11.63
N CYS A 116 -11.77 13.12 -10.87
CA CYS A 116 -11.43 12.54 -9.58
C CYS A 116 -12.65 12.60 -8.64
N PRO A 117 -13.01 11.52 -7.92
CA PRO A 117 -14.17 11.53 -7.03
C PRO A 117 -14.01 12.47 -5.82
N VAL A 118 -12.78 12.85 -5.48
CA VAL A 118 -12.44 13.73 -4.35
C VAL A 118 -12.33 15.19 -4.81
N SER A 119 -11.29 15.53 -5.58
CA SER A 119 -11.01 16.91 -6.01
C SER A 119 -11.96 17.42 -7.10
N ARG A 120 -12.72 16.52 -7.75
CA ARG A 120 -13.55 16.80 -8.93
C ARG A 120 -12.77 17.33 -10.14
N ARG A 121 -11.43 17.39 -10.04
CA ARG A 121 -10.53 17.77 -11.12
C ARG A 121 -10.61 16.75 -12.25
N VAL A 122 -10.58 17.24 -13.48
CA VAL A 122 -10.57 16.39 -14.69
C VAL A 122 -9.17 15.79 -14.86
N PHE A 123 -9.12 14.48 -15.10
CA PHE A 123 -7.88 13.78 -15.39
C PHE A 123 -7.31 14.19 -16.74
N GLN A 124 -6.03 14.55 -16.73
CA GLN A 124 -5.26 15.02 -17.89
C GLN A 124 -3.97 14.20 -18.04
N VAL A 125 -3.43 14.19 -19.26
CA VAL A 125 -2.14 13.55 -19.55
C VAL A 125 -1.07 14.13 -18.62
N GLY A 126 -0.20 13.25 -18.12
CA GLY A 126 0.88 13.61 -17.23
C GLY A 126 0.50 13.70 -15.75
N MET A 127 -0.78 13.62 -15.38
CA MET A 127 -1.19 13.53 -13.98
C MET A 127 -0.81 12.18 -13.38
N GLU A 128 -0.44 12.17 -12.10
CA GLU A 128 -0.24 10.95 -11.33
C GLU A 128 -1.57 10.52 -10.69
N VAL A 129 -1.89 9.23 -10.81
CA VAL A 129 -3.13 8.64 -10.31
C VAL A 129 -2.88 7.33 -9.58
N ILE A 130 -3.85 6.97 -8.74
CA ILE A 130 -3.92 5.72 -8.00
C ILE A 130 -5.31 5.11 -8.25
N ALA A 131 -5.38 3.81 -8.55
CA ALA A 131 -6.64 3.07 -8.59
C ALA A 131 -6.90 2.35 -7.25
N CYS A 132 -8.10 2.47 -6.64
CA CYS A 132 -8.49 1.72 -5.41
C CYS A 132 -8.30 0.23 -5.69
N PRO A 133 -7.41 -0.49 -4.98
CA PRO A 133 -7.30 -1.95 -5.12
C PRO A 133 -8.61 -2.69 -4.82
N GLY A 134 -9.49 -2.10 -4.01
CA GLY A 134 -10.79 -2.68 -3.66
C GLY A 134 -11.89 -2.55 -4.73
N CYS A 135 -11.92 -1.49 -5.55
CA CYS A 135 -13.00 -1.29 -6.54
C CYS A 135 -12.56 -0.76 -7.90
N GLY A 136 -11.26 -0.52 -8.12
CA GLY A 136 -10.71 0.01 -9.37
C GLY A 136 -10.98 1.50 -9.63
N THR A 137 -11.70 2.21 -8.76
CA THR A 137 -11.94 3.66 -8.95
C THR A 137 -10.62 4.41 -8.95
N VAL A 138 -10.43 5.30 -9.92
CA VAL A 138 -9.21 6.08 -10.10
C VAL A 138 -9.29 7.42 -9.40
N HIS A 139 -8.22 7.78 -8.69
CA HIS A 139 -8.06 9.01 -7.95
C HIS A 139 -6.80 9.74 -8.43
N GLU A 140 -6.81 11.07 -8.35
CA GLU A 140 -5.57 11.84 -8.38
C GLU A 140 -4.71 11.42 -7.17
N ARG A 141 -3.40 11.25 -7.37
CA ARG A 141 -2.48 10.76 -6.34
C ARG A 141 -2.68 11.47 -5.00
N ASP A 142 -2.59 12.80 -5.00
CA ASP A 142 -2.67 13.59 -3.76
C ASP A 142 -4.05 13.46 -3.11
N SER A 143 -5.11 13.49 -3.93
CA SER A 143 -6.49 13.28 -3.45
C SER A 143 -6.68 11.93 -2.77
N TRP A 144 -6.03 10.86 -3.27
CA TRP A 144 -6.10 9.53 -2.67
C TRP A 144 -5.40 9.49 -1.31
N PHE A 145 -4.29 10.23 -1.16
CA PHE A 145 -3.52 10.31 0.07
C PHE A 145 -4.16 11.17 1.17
N LEU A 146 -5.06 12.08 0.80
CA LEU A 146 -5.74 12.98 1.76
C LEU A 146 -6.97 12.35 2.43
N ILE A 147 -7.53 11.27 1.87
CA ILE A 147 -8.74 10.62 2.39
C ILE A 147 -8.41 9.37 3.21
N GLU A 148 -9.22 9.08 4.23
CA GLU A 148 -9.01 7.92 5.10
C GLU A 148 -9.38 6.61 4.42
N HIS A 149 -10.52 6.62 3.73
CA HIS A 149 -11.08 5.52 2.97
C HIS A 149 -11.37 5.97 1.55
N CYS A 150 -11.45 5.03 0.61
CA CYS A 150 -11.73 5.38 -0.77
C CYS A 150 -13.11 6.05 -0.93
N ALA A 151 -13.11 7.19 -1.63
CA ALA A 151 -14.30 8.00 -1.89
C ALA A 151 -15.35 7.34 -2.82
N ALA A 152 -15.07 6.16 -3.36
CA ALA A 152 -15.99 5.39 -4.21
C ALA A 152 -16.93 4.46 -3.41
N GLY A 153 -16.79 4.41 -2.08
CA GLY A 153 -17.54 3.50 -1.22
C GLY A 153 -16.95 2.10 -1.10
N CYS A 154 -15.79 1.78 -1.73
CA CYS A 154 -14.97 0.65 -1.27
C CYS A 154 -14.43 1.06 0.12
N ASP A 155 -14.66 0.25 1.16
CA ASP A 155 -14.10 0.45 2.50
C ASP A 155 -12.58 0.13 2.54
N TYR A 156 -11.86 0.59 1.52
CA TYR A 156 -10.44 0.40 1.36
C TYR A 156 -9.70 1.45 2.19
N PRO A 157 -8.87 1.06 3.18
CA PRO A 157 -8.34 1.97 4.19
C PRO A 157 -7.05 2.66 3.70
N ASN A 158 -7.21 3.68 2.85
CA ASN A 158 -6.10 4.42 2.25
C ASN A 158 -5.05 4.86 3.29
N ARG A 159 -5.47 5.48 4.40
CA ARG A 159 -4.54 6.01 5.43
C ARG A 159 -3.68 4.91 6.04
N GLN A 160 -4.30 3.80 6.44
CA GLN A 160 -3.59 2.66 7.01
C GLN A 160 -2.58 2.09 6.01
N VAL A 161 -3.01 1.96 4.75
CA VAL A 161 -2.14 1.48 3.67
C VAL A 161 -0.92 2.38 3.47
N ILE A 162 -1.07 3.71 3.58
CA ILE A 162 0.08 4.63 3.53
C ILE A 162 1.05 4.35 4.66
N MET A 163 0.56 4.31 5.90
CA MET A 163 1.39 4.08 7.08
C MET A 163 2.15 2.75 7.03
N ASP A 164 1.53 1.71 6.46
CA ASP A 164 2.15 0.40 6.32
C ASP A 164 3.07 0.27 5.10
N THR A 165 2.98 1.21 4.14
CA THR A 165 3.81 1.21 2.92
C THR A 165 5.05 2.09 3.08
N LEU A 166 5.00 3.11 3.93
CA LEU A 166 6.19 3.91 4.24
C LEU A 166 7.31 3.01 4.84
N PRO A 167 8.59 3.29 4.55
CA PRO A 167 9.69 2.47 5.04
C PRO A 167 9.68 2.38 6.57
N SER A 168 9.96 1.20 7.12
CA SER A 168 9.92 0.96 8.57
C SER A 168 10.92 1.80 9.37
N TRP A 169 11.96 2.33 8.74
CA TRP A 169 12.91 3.27 9.37
C TRP A 169 12.36 4.69 9.47
N MET A 170 11.28 5.03 8.75
CA MET A 170 10.59 6.29 8.97
C MET A 170 9.88 6.24 10.32
N LEU A 171 10.18 7.22 11.15
CA LEU A 171 9.44 7.43 12.38
C LEU A 171 8.03 7.91 12.01
N VAL A 172 7.04 7.05 12.27
CA VAL A 172 5.62 7.35 12.17
C VAL A 172 5.04 7.17 13.56
N GLU A 173 4.67 8.27 14.21
CA GLU A 173 3.95 8.22 15.48
C GLU A 173 2.48 7.92 15.18
N ARG A 174 2.11 6.64 15.35
CA ARG A 174 0.75 6.13 15.16
C ARG A 174 -0.06 6.45 16.42
N HIS A 175 -1.03 7.35 16.30
CA HIS A 175 -1.86 7.86 17.39
C HIS A 175 -1.07 8.53 18.53
N LEU A 176 -1.05 9.86 18.50
CA LEU A 176 -0.51 10.71 19.57
C LEU A 176 -1.35 10.60 20.86
N ASP A 177 -1.28 9.47 21.56
CA ASP A 177 -2.02 9.17 22.79
C ASP A 177 -1.04 9.10 23.99
N GLN A 178 -1.51 9.38 25.21
CA GLN A 178 -0.64 9.38 26.42
C GLN A 178 -0.39 7.96 26.98
N ASP A 179 -1.17 6.95 26.58
CA ASP A 179 -1.18 5.61 27.19
C ASP A 179 -0.68 4.49 26.25
N SER A 180 -0.21 4.84 25.05
CA SER A 180 0.31 3.85 24.10
C SER A 180 1.60 3.25 24.64
N ARG A 181 1.51 2.06 25.26
CA ARG A 181 2.67 1.22 25.67
C ARG A 181 3.59 0.79 24.51
N LEU A 182 3.27 1.21 23.28
CA LEU A 182 4.16 1.22 22.11
C LEU A 182 5.15 2.40 22.11
N ILE A 183 5.31 3.10 23.23
CA ILE A 183 6.33 4.13 23.48
C ILE A 183 7.70 3.53 23.88
N GLU A 184 7.88 2.21 23.96
CA GLU A 184 9.19 1.63 24.33
C GLU A 184 10.20 1.51 23.18
N LEU A 185 9.83 1.85 21.93
CA LEU A 185 10.79 1.98 20.82
C LEU A 185 11.01 3.42 20.35
N ILE A 186 10.32 4.40 20.95
CA ILE A 186 10.56 5.82 20.71
C ILE A 186 10.59 6.51 22.07
N GLU A 187 11.77 6.76 22.62
CA GLU A 187 12.02 7.62 23.79
C GLU A 187 11.52 9.08 23.63
N ASN A 188 10.64 9.37 22.67
CA ASN A 188 10.29 10.70 22.23
C ASN A 188 8.82 10.81 21.80
N GLY A 189 7.87 10.61 22.71
CA GLY A 189 6.54 11.27 22.61
C GLY A 189 6.64 12.80 22.71
N LYS A 190 7.66 13.40 22.08
CA LYS A 190 8.09 14.79 22.21
C LYS A 190 7.23 15.75 21.42
N VAL A 191 6.59 15.33 20.32
CA VAL A 191 5.83 16.26 19.47
C VAL A 191 4.68 16.93 20.22
N LEU A 192 3.91 16.17 20.99
CA LEU A 192 2.84 16.74 21.84
C LEU A 192 3.39 17.53 23.03
N GLN A 193 4.48 17.05 23.65
CA GLN A 193 5.06 17.69 24.84
C GLN A 193 5.79 19.01 24.51
N ASP A 194 6.45 19.08 23.36
CA ASP A 194 7.22 20.24 22.88
C ASP A 194 6.32 21.25 22.14
N GLY A 195 5.03 20.95 21.95
CA GLY A 195 4.11 21.81 21.19
C GLY A 195 4.56 22.06 19.74
N LYS A 196 5.11 21.04 19.07
CA LYS A 196 5.63 21.20 17.70
C LYS A 196 4.51 21.47 16.71
N PHE A 197 4.88 22.10 15.61
CA PHE A 197 3.99 22.46 14.50
C PHE A 197 4.42 21.72 13.24
N CYS A 198 3.46 21.38 12.38
CA CYS A 198 3.77 20.86 11.07
C CYS A 198 4.44 21.96 10.23
N GLN A 199 5.48 21.61 9.47
CA GLN A 199 6.22 22.57 8.64
C GLN A 199 5.78 22.55 7.16
N ALA A 200 4.60 22.00 6.83
CA ALA A 200 4.14 21.95 5.44
C ALA A 200 3.51 23.26 4.95
N GLY A 201 3.19 24.20 5.85
CA GLY A 201 2.75 25.55 5.51
C GLY A 201 1.26 25.70 5.19
N GLN A 202 0.44 24.70 5.50
CA GLN A 202 -1.01 24.77 5.37
C GLN A 202 -1.65 25.56 6.53
N ALA A 203 -2.88 26.06 6.35
CA ALA A 203 -3.58 26.78 7.41
C ALA A 203 -3.72 25.96 8.71
N ARG A 204 -3.93 24.64 8.59
CA ARG A 204 -4.00 23.71 9.74
C ARG A 204 -2.67 23.55 10.47
N ASP A 205 -1.56 23.91 9.85
CA ASP A 205 -0.21 23.71 10.40
C ASP A 205 0.17 24.85 11.36
N GLN A 206 -0.68 25.88 11.50
CA GLN A 206 -0.50 26.99 12.43
C GLN A 206 -0.84 26.63 13.88
N VAL A 207 -1.46 25.46 14.10
CA VAL A 207 -1.71 24.92 15.44
C VAL A 207 -0.73 23.78 15.73
N PRO A 208 -0.33 23.58 17.00
CA PRO A 208 0.48 22.43 17.37
C PRO A 208 -0.22 21.12 17.01
N PHE A 209 0.55 20.06 16.85
CA PHE A 209 -0.02 18.71 16.70
C PHE A 209 -1.00 18.39 17.83
N GLN A 210 -2.11 17.75 17.48
CA GLN A 210 -3.21 17.40 18.35
C GLN A 210 -3.30 15.88 18.51
N ARG A 211 -3.98 15.45 19.58
CA ARG A 211 -4.26 14.04 19.86
C ARG A 211 -4.96 13.35 18.69
N GLY A 212 -4.62 12.08 18.43
CA GLY A 212 -5.19 11.29 17.33
C GLY A 212 -4.69 11.68 15.92
N GLN A 213 -3.82 12.68 15.80
CA GLN A 213 -3.12 12.95 14.54
C GLN A 213 -1.96 11.98 14.32
N HIS A 214 -1.52 11.86 13.07
CA HIS A 214 -0.38 11.06 12.67
C HIS A 214 0.77 11.99 12.30
N ALA A 215 1.88 11.88 13.03
CA ALA A 215 3.10 12.62 12.75
C ALA A 215 4.12 11.73 12.03
N VAL A 216 4.77 12.31 11.01
CA VAL A 216 5.81 11.68 10.22
C VAL A 216 7.01 12.62 10.16
N TYR A 217 8.20 12.08 10.33
CA TYR A 217 9.43 12.87 10.34
C TYR A 217 10.15 12.81 9.00
N CYS A 218 10.70 13.95 8.56
CA CYS A 218 11.61 13.95 7.42
C CYS A 218 12.85 13.09 7.74
N PRO A 219 13.21 12.10 6.90
CA PRO A 219 14.40 11.27 7.12
C PRO A 219 15.69 12.06 7.34
N SER A 220 15.83 13.18 6.63
CA SER A 220 17.09 13.91 6.58
C SER A 220 17.25 14.89 7.75
N CYS A 221 16.20 15.66 8.08
CA CYS A 221 16.31 16.75 9.06
C CYS A 221 15.43 16.55 10.30
N GLN A 222 14.68 15.44 10.38
CA GLN A 222 13.81 15.10 11.51
C GLN A 222 12.75 16.19 11.81
N THR A 223 12.40 17.01 10.82
CA THR A 223 11.27 17.95 10.95
C THR A 223 9.96 17.16 10.93
N PRO A 224 9.02 17.42 11.86
CA PRO A 224 7.74 16.71 11.90
C PRO A 224 6.73 17.31 10.91
N PHE A 225 5.92 16.42 10.33
CA PHE A 225 4.83 16.74 9.42
C PHE A 225 3.61 15.91 9.76
N HIS A 226 2.41 16.45 9.54
CA HIS A 226 1.22 15.61 9.47
C HIS A 226 1.39 14.60 8.33
N LEU A 227 0.94 13.34 8.51
CA LEU A 227 1.04 12.30 7.49
C LEU A 227 0.50 12.78 6.13
N GLU A 228 -0.70 13.38 6.11
CA GLU A 228 -1.36 13.80 4.86
C GLU A 228 -0.62 14.97 4.19
N CYS A 229 0.01 15.84 4.98
CA CYS A 229 0.89 16.90 4.46
C CYS A 229 2.17 16.29 3.88
N PHE A 230 2.81 15.38 4.60
CA PHE A 230 4.10 14.80 4.19
C PHE A 230 4.00 14.13 2.82
N VAL A 231 3.01 13.26 2.62
CA VAL A 231 2.89 12.45 1.39
C VAL A 231 2.51 13.23 0.13
N THR A 232 2.05 14.47 0.30
CA THR A 232 1.69 15.40 -0.79
C THR A 232 2.80 16.42 -1.08
N LEU A 233 3.85 16.49 -0.27
CA LEU A 233 4.96 17.40 -0.50
C LEU A 233 5.89 16.90 -1.62
N PRO A 234 6.34 17.78 -2.53
CA PRO A 234 7.39 17.44 -3.49
C PRO A 234 8.74 17.22 -2.77
N THR A 235 9.15 18.20 -1.97
CA THR A 235 10.37 18.17 -1.16
C THR A 235 10.09 18.64 0.26
N CYS A 236 11.00 18.28 1.19
CA CYS A 236 10.96 18.84 2.53
C CYS A 236 11.25 20.34 2.47
N PRO A 237 10.36 21.23 2.96
CA PRO A 237 10.58 22.67 2.89
C PRO A 237 11.79 23.15 3.71
N VAL A 238 12.27 22.34 4.66
CA VAL A 238 13.41 22.67 5.53
C VAL A 238 14.75 22.26 4.93
N CYS A 239 14.86 21.04 4.40
CA CYS A 239 16.15 20.49 3.95
C CYS A 239 16.19 20.07 2.47
N GLN A 240 15.11 20.32 1.73
CA GLN A 240 14.95 19.94 0.31
C GLN A 240 15.03 18.43 0.01
N TYR A 241 14.92 17.57 1.03
CA TYR A 241 14.84 16.12 0.83
C TYR A 241 13.69 15.76 -0.13
N ASP A 242 13.97 14.91 -1.11
CA ASP A 242 13.02 14.46 -2.14
C ASP A 242 11.96 13.50 -1.56
N ILE A 243 10.86 14.08 -1.08
CA ILE A 243 9.74 13.34 -0.50
C ILE A 243 8.99 12.59 -1.59
N THR A 244 8.75 13.21 -2.74
CA THR A 244 8.05 12.56 -3.84
C THR A 244 8.79 11.33 -4.34
N GLY A 245 10.12 11.39 -4.52
CA GLY A 245 10.91 10.21 -4.85
C GLY A 245 10.86 9.13 -3.79
N LEU A 246 10.80 9.48 -2.49
CA LEU A 246 10.62 8.50 -1.41
C LEU A 246 9.25 7.81 -1.49
N ILE A 247 8.17 8.57 -1.65
CA ILE A 247 6.81 8.03 -1.81
C ILE A 247 6.75 7.15 -3.07
N ASN A 248 7.29 7.63 -4.19
CA ASN A 248 7.29 6.90 -5.45
C ASN A 248 8.06 5.57 -5.36
N ARG A 249 9.20 5.53 -4.64
CA ARG A 249 9.93 4.28 -4.36
C ARG A 249 9.13 3.34 -3.46
N SER A 250 8.43 3.87 -2.45
CA SER A 250 7.66 3.07 -1.50
C SER A 250 6.42 2.43 -2.14
N PHE A 251 5.79 3.12 -3.09
CA PHE A 251 4.63 2.66 -3.85
C PHE A 251 4.98 2.08 -5.22
N GLY A 252 6.26 1.85 -5.51
CA GLY A 252 6.73 1.15 -6.71
C GLY A 252 6.30 1.81 -8.03
N VAL A 253 6.48 3.13 -8.18
CA VAL A 253 6.20 3.83 -9.45
C VAL A 253 6.95 3.18 -10.59
N GLN A 254 6.20 2.70 -11.58
CA GLN A 254 6.78 2.28 -12.85
C GLN A 254 7.03 3.53 -13.68
N ASN A 255 8.30 3.87 -13.89
CA ASN A 255 8.65 4.78 -14.97
C ASN A 255 8.24 4.08 -16.27
N GLY A 256 7.26 4.63 -16.98
CA GLY A 256 6.88 4.14 -18.31
C GLY A 256 8.13 4.08 -19.18
N GLY A 257 8.50 2.86 -19.57
CA GLY A 257 9.58 2.57 -20.51
C GLY A 257 9.04 2.33 -21.90
#